data_AF-A0A8H5IGS7-F1
#
_entry.id   AF-A0A8H5IGS7-F1
#
_cell.length_a   1.000
_cell.length_b   1.000
_cell.length_c   1.000
_cell.angle_alpha   90.00
_cell.angle_beta   90.00
_cell.angle_gamma   90.00
#
_symmetry.space_group_name_H-M   'P 1'
#
loop_
_entity.id
_entity.type
_entity.pdbx_description
1 polymer ?
#
loop_
_entity_poly.entity_id
_entity_poly.type
_entity_poly.pdbx_seq_one_letter_code
_entity_poly.pdbx_strand_id
1 'polypeptide(L)'
;MATPATTTPCNLVKIQPISEPSHPANGQSGLFAAQNLAPGSFILAYLGRVHSGSASSTESDYDLWLDRELDAAVDAANEGNEGRFVNDFRGVGERANAEFRTVWCERWGEFCVGVWVLGGGKKTKKKDVGIKKGEEILVSYGKGFWGERKAEEYEYAYCDEGVGSEAAS
;
A
#
# COMPACT_ATOMS: atom_id res chain seq x y z
N MET A 1 -7.97 20.54 23.61
CA MET A 1 -6.79 20.44 22.73
C MET A 1 -6.98 19.19 21.89
N ALA A 2 -6.91 19.28 20.56
CA ALA A 2 -7.04 18.11 19.70
C ALA A 2 -5.85 17.17 19.95
N THR A 3 -6.14 15.93 20.33
CA THR A 3 -5.14 14.87 20.48
C THR A 3 -4.48 14.65 19.11
N PRO A 4 -3.15 14.53 19.01
CA PRO A 4 -2.49 14.36 17.73
C PRO A 4 -2.99 13.08 17.02
N ALA A 5 -3.42 13.22 15.77
CA ALA A 5 -3.98 12.11 14.98
C ALA A 5 -2.92 11.07 14.55
N THR A 6 -1.63 11.35 14.75
CA THR A 6 -0.51 10.52 14.30
C THR A 6 0.32 9.99 15.48
N THR A 7 -0.35 9.31 16.42
CA THR A 7 0.36 8.54 17.46
C THR A 7 0.72 7.18 16.89
N THR A 8 1.99 6.81 16.95
CA THR A 8 2.49 5.46 16.67
C THR A 8 2.84 4.79 18.01
N PRO A 9 2.33 3.58 18.30
CA PRO A 9 1.48 2.76 17.45
C PRO A 9 0.04 3.28 17.32
N CYS A 10 -0.59 3.05 16.17
CA CYS A 10 -1.95 3.50 15.85
C CYS A 10 -3.01 2.50 16.34
N ASN A 11 -3.80 2.91 17.34
CA ASN A 11 -4.85 2.07 17.94
C ASN A 11 -6.05 1.77 17.01
N LEU A 12 -6.10 2.34 15.80
CA LEU A 12 -7.15 2.05 14.81
C LEU A 12 -6.87 0.74 14.05
N VAL A 13 -5.63 0.27 14.07
CA VAL A 13 -5.16 -0.83 13.24
C VAL A 13 -4.36 -1.85 14.05
N LYS A 14 -4.11 -3.00 13.43
CA LYS A 14 -3.19 -4.03 13.91
C LYS A 14 -2.56 -4.74 12.72
N ILE A 15 -1.30 -5.11 12.87
CA ILE A 15 -0.62 -5.96 11.89
C ILE A 15 -0.94 -7.42 12.24
N GLN A 16 -1.32 -8.22 11.25
CA GLN A 16 -1.59 -9.65 11.45
C GLN A 16 -0.88 -10.49 10.40
N PRO A 17 -0.29 -11.66 10.77
CA PRO A 17 0.20 -12.63 9.81
C PRO A 17 -0.92 -13.14 8.91
N ILE A 18 -0.59 -13.39 7.65
CA ILE A 18 -1.50 -13.96 6.65
C ILE A 18 -1.05 -15.39 6.36
N SER A 19 -1.94 -16.35 6.61
CA SER A 19 -1.68 -17.78 6.41
C SER A 19 -2.68 -18.45 5.47
N GLU A 20 -3.58 -17.67 4.87
CA GLU A 20 -4.59 -18.15 3.93
C GLU A 20 -3.90 -18.47 2.59
N PRO A 21 -3.88 -19.74 2.13
CA PRO A 21 -3.13 -20.12 0.93
C PRO A 21 -3.56 -19.42 -0.36
N SER A 22 -4.83 -19.00 -0.42
CA SER A 22 -5.37 -18.27 -1.58
C SER A 22 -4.99 -16.78 -1.60
N HIS A 23 -4.45 -16.25 -0.50
CA HIS A 23 -4.08 -14.84 -0.42
C HIS A 23 -2.76 -14.57 -1.14
N PRO A 24 -2.65 -13.54 -2.00
CA PRO A 24 -1.39 -13.17 -2.67
C PRO A 24 -0.21 -12.82 -1.74
N ALA A 25 -0.47 -12.66 -0.45
CA ALA A 25 0.49 -12.29 0.58
C ALA A 25 0.60 -13.40 1.64
N ASN A 26 0.27 -14.64 1.27
CA ASN A 26 0.41 -15.80 2.13
C ASN A 26 1.86 -15.94 2.61
N GLY A 27 2.04 -16.10 3.92
CA GLY A 27 3.36 -16.11 4.59
C GLY A 27 3.88 -14.72 4.96
N GLN A 28 3.21 -13.64 4.57
CA GLN A 28 3.54 -12.26 4.95
C GLN A 28 2.57 -11.74 6.02
N SER A 29 2.40 -10.42 6.11
CA SER A 29 1.49 -9.76 7.04
C SER A 29 0.61 -8.75 6.32
N GLY A 30 -0.58 -8.51 6.85
CA GLY A 30 -1.50 -7.48 6.38
C GLY A 30 -1.87 -6.49 7.49
N LEU A 31 -2.44 -5.37 7.10
CA LEU A 31 -2.98 -4.36 8.01
C LEU A 31 -4.48 -4.55 8.18
N PHE A 32 -4.93 -4.71 9.42
CA PHE A 32 -6.33 -4.99 9.75
C PHE A 32 -6.91 -3.93 10.66
N ALA A 33 -8.20 -3.65 10.51
CA ALA A 33 -8.91 -2.72 11.37
C ALA A 33 -9.05 -3.28 12.79
N ALA A 34 -8.57 -2.55 13.80
CA ALA A 34 -8.72 -2.92 15.21
C ALA A 34 -10.11 -2.57 15.77
N GLN A 35 -10.84 -1.71 15.08
CA GLN A 35 -12.21 -1.28 15.39
C GLN A 35 -12.96 -0.92 14.10
N ASN A 36 -14.26 -0.57 14.20
CA ASN A 36 -15.00 -0.09 13.05
C ASN A 36 -14.48 1.29 12.63
N LEU A 37 -14.15 1.45 11.36
CA LEU A 37 -13.65 2.70 10.78
C LEU A 37 -14.74 3.32 9.91
N ALA A 38 -15.04 4.59 10.14
CA ALA A 38 -16.09 5.30 9.42
C ALA A 38 -15.68 5.56 7.95
N PRO A 39 -16.63 5.59 7.00
CA PRO A 39 -16.34 6.01 5.64
C PRO A 39 -15.69 7.39 5.59
N GLY A 40 -14.67 7.56 4.75
CA GLY A 40 -13.96 8.84 4.58
C GLY A 40 -13.10 9.25 5.77
N SER A 41 -12.98 8.42 6.82
CA SER A 41 -12.14 8.73 7.97
C SER A 41 -10.66 8.50 7.70
N PHE A 42 -9.84 9.30 8.37
CA PHE A 42 -8.38 9.11 8.41
C PHE A 42 -8.04 7.90 9.28
N ILE A 43 -7.13 7.06 8.80
CA ILE A 43 -6.65 5.88 9.53
C ILE A 43 -5.29 6.18 10.17
N LEU A 44 -4.27 6.48 9.36
CA LEU A 44 -2.90 6.78 9.82
C LEU A 44 -2.09 7.45 8.71
N ALA A 45 -1.00 8.13 9.08
CA ALA A 45 -0.01 8.63 8.13
C ALA A 45 0.89 7.48 7.68
N TYR A 46 1.17 7.36 6.39
CA TYR A 46 2.16 6.42 5.87
C TYR A 46 3.55 7.03 6.08
N LEU A 47 4.37 6.39 6.90
CA LEU A 47 5.70 6.89 7.28
C LEU A 47 6.78 5.99 6.68
N GLY A 48 7.88 6.63 6.26
CA GLY A 48 9.07 6.01 5.73
C GLY A 48 10.17 7.04 5.53
N ARG A 49 11.27 6.64 4.89
CA ARG A 49 12.35 7.55 4.50
C ARG A 49 11.89 8.44 3.36
N VAL A 50 11.96 9.76 3.52
CA VAL A 50 11.79 10.67 2.38
C VAL A 50 13.06 10.68 1.54
N HIS A 51 12.92 10.53 0.23
CA HIS A 51 14.04 10.61 -0.71
C HIS A 51 13.62 11.26 -2.04
N SER A 52 14.62 11.61 -2.83
CA SER A 52 14.42 12.09 -4.20
C SER A 52 14.12 10.93 -5.15
N GLY A 53 13.47 11.18 -6.28
CA GLY A 53 13.14 10.16 -7.26
C GLY A 53 14.35 9.51 -7.92
N SER A 54 15.49 10.21 -7.99
CA SER A 54 16.77 9.62 -8.39
C SER A 54 17.27 8.50 -7.45
N ALA A 55 16.77 8.49 -6.21
CA ALA A 55 17.03 7.47 -5.19
C ALA A 55 15.87 6.48 -5.04
N SER A 56 14.78 6.65 -5.81
CA SER A 56 13.71 5.67 -5.92
C SER A 56 14.29 4.41 -6.57
N SER A 57 14.48 3.37 -5.77
CA SER A 57 14.83 2.07 -6.29
C SER A 57 13.57 1.46 -6.92
N THR A 58 13.66 1.02 -8.17
CA THR A 58 12.61 0.23 -8.83
C THR A 58 12.25 -1.05 -8.06
N GLU A 59 13.15 -1.49 -7.18
CA GLU A 59 13.04 -2.71 -6.40
C GLU A 59 12.23 -2.58 -5.10
N SER A 60 11.89 -1.37 -4.64
CA SER A 60 11.16 -1.23 -3.36
C SER A 60 9.65 -1.30 -3.55
N ASP A 61 9.05 -2.38 -3.05
CA ASP A 61 7.59 -2.55 -2.96
C ASP A 61 6.91 -1.51 -2.03
N TYR A 62 7.69 -0.75 -1.26
CA TYR A 62 7.22 0.17 -0.23
C TYR A 62 7.43 1.65 -0.57
N ASP A 63 7.80 1.96 -1.83
CA ASP A 63 8.05 3.33 -2.27
C ASP A 63 6.76 4.00 -2.81
N LEU A 64 6.35 5.09 -2.15
CA LEU A 64 5.18 5.89 -2.52
C LEU A 64 5.56 7.32 -2.87
N TRP A 65 5.20 7.74 -4.08
CA TRP A 65 5.37 9.11 -4.53
C TRP A 65 4.48 10.08 -3.74
N LEU A 66 5.10 11.09 -3.12
CA LEU A 66 4.41 12.24 -2.55
C LEU A 66 4.02 13.23 -3.66
N ASP A 67 5.01 13.59 -4.47
CA ASP A 67 4.92 14.56 -5.54
C ASP A 67 6.02 14.28 -6.57
N ARG A 68 5.62 13.98 -7.82
CA ARG A 68 6.56 13.67 -8.91
C ARG A 68 7.22 14.91 -9.49
N GLU A 69 6.58 16.08 -9.41
CA GLU A 69 7.11 17.33 -9.94
C GLU A 69 8.19 17.89 -9.01
N LEU A 70 8.00 17.71 -7.70
CA LEU A 70 8.99 18.06 -6.67
C LEU A 70 10.04 16.97 -6.43
N ASP A 71 9.99 15.88 -7.21
CA ASP A 71 10.88 14.74 -7.11
C ASP A 71 10.96 14.18 -5.68
N ALA A 72 9.81 13.95 -5.03
CA ALA A 72 9.71 13.51 -3.64
C ALA A 72 8.89 12.23 -3.48
N ALA A 73 9.48 11.25 -2.80
CA ALA A 73 8.86 9.97 -2.48
C ALA A 73 9.18 9.50 -1.05
N VAL A 74 8.43 8.51 -0.57
CA VAL A 74 8.53 7.94 0.78
C VAL A 74 8.68 6.43 0.66
N ASP A 75 9.83 5.91 1.08
CA ASP A 75 10.13 4.49 1.11
C ASP A 75 10.04 3.93 2.53
N ALA A 76 9.10 3.00 2.74
CA ALA A 76 8.91 2.34 4.02
C ALA A 76 9.62 0.96 4.13
N ALA A 77 10.57 0.63 3.27
CA ALA A 77 11.24 -0.67 3.27
C ALA A 77 11.98 -0.98 4.58
N ASN A 78 12.71 0.00 5.14
CA ASN A 78 13.60 -0.19 6.28
C ASN A 78 13.17 0.58 7.55
N GLU A 79 12.43 1.67 7.38
CA GLU A 79 11.93 2.52 8.45
C GLU A 79 10.50 2.93 8.11
N GLY A 80 9.64 3.09 9.13
CA GLY A 80 8.25 3.43 8.90
C GLY A 80 7.33 3.02 10.03
N ASN A 81 6.04 2.87 9.72
CA ASN A 81 5.02 2.48 10.68
C ASN A 81 4.11 1.38 10.13
N GLU A 82 2.95 1.15 10.74
CA GLU A 82 2.02 0.09 10.37
C GLU A 82 1.47 0.24 8.94
N GLY A 83 1.49 1.44 8.36
CA GLY A 83 1.00 1.70 7.01
C GLY A 83 1.69 0.88 5.92
N ARG A 84 2.94 0.44 6.15
CA ARG A 84 3.70 -0.39 5.21
C ARG A 84 3.09 -1.78 4.99
N PHE A 85 2.18 -2.24 5.84
CA PHE A 85 1.54 -3.56 5.73
C PHE A 85 0.17 -3.52 5.03
N VAL A 86 -0.21 -2.39 4.44
CA VAL A 86 -1.44 -2.29 3.64
C VAL A 86 -1.24 -3.03 2.32
N ASN A 87 -2.11 -3.99 2.01
CA ASN A 87 -2.04 -4.80 0.79
C ASN A 87 -2.92 -4.24 -0.34
N ASP A 88 -2.65 -4.66 -1.58
CA ASP A 88 -3.56 -4.44 -2.71
C ASP A 88 -4.78 -5.36 -2.60
N PHE A 89 -5.94 -4.86 -3.03
CA PHE A 89 -7.18 -5.62 -2.96
C PHE A 89 -7.25 -6.82 -3.91
N ARG A 90 -6.49 -6.83 -5.01
CA ARG A 90 -6.61 -7.84 -6.07
C ARG A 90 -6.19 -9.21 -5.53
N GLY A 91 -7.08 -10.19 -5.65
CA GLY A 91 -6.87 -11.54 -5.11
C GLY A 91 -7.25 -11.69 -3.63
N VAL A 92 -7.67 -10.61 -2.96
CA VAL A 92 -8.08 -10.63 -1.55
C VAL A 92 -9.55 -10.27 -1.39
N GLY A 93 -9.97 -9.16 -2.00
CA GLY A 93 -11.34 -8.64 -1.92
C GLY A 93 -11.87 -8.22 -3.29
N GLU A 94 -13.18 -7.96 -3.36
CA GLU A 94 -13.83 -7.51 -4.60
C GLU A 94 -13.34 -6.12 -5.06
N ARG A 95 -12.94 -5.26 -4.10
CA ARG A 95 -12.49 -3.89 -4.33
C ARG A 95 -11.63 -3.40 -3.16
N ALA A 96 -10.84 -2.35 -3.42
CA ALA A 96 -10.22 -1.56 -2.36
C ALA A 96 -11.29 -0.98 -1.41
N ASN A 97 -10.95 -0.88 -0.13
CA ASN A 97 -11.76 -0.25 0.92
C ASN A 97 -11.06 0.96 1.57
N ALA A 98 -9.79 1.19 1.24
CA ALA A 98 -9.01 2.36 1.61
C ALA A 98 -8.25 2.94 0.41
N GLU A 99 -7.68 4.12 0.58
CA GLU A 99 -6.81 4.77 -0.41
C GLU A 99 -5.70 5.59 0.24
N PHE A 100 -4.61 5.78 -0.50
CA PHE A 100 -3.59 6.76 -0.20
C PHE A 100 -4.03 8.14 -0.68
N ARG A 101 -3.79 9.17 0.14
CA ARG A 101 -3.99 10.57 -0.25
C ARG A 101 -2.81 11.41 0.21
N THR A 102 -2.26 12.21 -0.71
CA THR A 102 -1.33 13.29 -0.34
C THR A 102 -2.11 14.40 0.36
N VAL A 103 -1.67 14.78 1.56
CA VAL A 103 -2.31 15.79 2.41
C VAL A 103 -1.27 16.72 3.02
N TRP A 104 -1.65 17.96 3.26
CA TRP A 104 -0.85 18.88 4.07
C TRP A 104 -1.09 18.59 5.55
N CYS A 105 -0.04 18.25 6.28
CA CYS A 105 -0.10 18.04 7.72
C CYS A 105 0.18 19.36 8.43
N GLU A 106 -0.85 20.04 8.92
CA GLU A 106 -0.70 21.31 9.66
C GLU A 106 0.22 21.20 10.89
N ARG A 107 0.29 20.01 11.49
CA ARG A 107 1.15 19.74 12.66
C ARG A 107 2.63 19.76 12.31
N TRP A 108 2.99 19.15 11.18
CA TRP A 108 4.39 19.04 10.76
C TRP A 108 4.79 20.19 9.82
N GLY A 109 3.83 20.87 9.21
CA GLY A 109 4.09 21.89 8.21
C GLY A 109 4.66 21.29 6.92
N GLU A 110 4.29 20.05 6.60
CA GLU A 110 4.84 19.26 5.50
C GLU A 110 3.75 18.49 4.75
N PHE A 111 4.03 18.10 3.51
CA PHE A 111 3.21 17.14 2.76
C PHE A 111 3.44 15.72 3.29
N CYS A 112 2.36 14.95 3.37
CA CYS A 112 2.39 13.57 3.83
C CYS A 112 1.48 12.69 2.99
N VAL A 113 1.74 11.39 3.00
CA VAL A 113 0.76 10.40 2.56
C VAL A 113 -0.07 9.95 3.76
N GLY A 114 -1.39 10.03 3.64
CA GLY A 114 -2.32 9.44 4.61
C GLY A 114 -3.04 8.23 4.03
N VAL A 115 -3.35 7.26 4.88
CA VAL A 115 -4.27 6.15 4.58
C VAL A 115 -5.67 6.53 5.04
N TRP A 116 -6.63 6.49 4.14
CA TRP A 116 -8.01 6.91 4.39
C TRP A 116 -8.99 5.79 4.02
N VAL A 117 -10.06 5.64 4.81
CA VAL A 117 -11.19 4.81 4.41
C VAL A 117 -11.86 5.45 3.19
N LEU A 118 -12.20 4.65 2.18
CA LEU A 118 -13.00 5.15 1.07
C LEU A 118 -14.36 5.64 1.56
N GLY A 119 -14.59 6.96 1.49
CA GLY A 119 -15.91 7.55 1.58
C GLY A 119 -16.49 7.59 0.17
N GLY A 120 -17.73 7.14 -0.03
CA GLY A 120 -18.37 7.27 -1.35
C GLY A 120 -18.40 8.74 -1.74
N GLY A 121 -17.78 9.04 -2.88
CA GLY A 121 -17.76 10.40 -3.37
C GLY A 121 -19.19 10.88 -3.63
N LYS A 122 -19.38 12.21 -3.63
CA LYS A 122 -20.64 12.89 -4.00
C LYS A 122 -21.27 12.39 -5.33
N LYS A 123 -20.52 11.67 -6.17
CA LYS A 123 -20.94 11.15 -7.48
C LYS A 123 -21.35 9.68 -7.50
N THR A 124 -21.10 8.92 -6.43
CA THR A 124 -21.44 7.48 -6.36
C THR A 124 -22.72 7.29 -5.56
N LYS A 125 -23.80 6.82 -6.19
CA LYS A 125 -25.07 6.42 -5.53
C LYS A 125 -24.93 5.23 -4.56
N LYS A 126 -23.74 4.66 -4.40
CA LYS A 126 -23.48 3.55 -3.47
C LYS A 126 -23.35 4.11 -2.06
N LYS A 127 -24.04 3.47 -1.12
CA LYS A 127 -23.94 3.76 0.31
C LYS A 127 -22.48 3.71 0.74
N ASP A 128 -22.07 4.71 1.49
CA ASP A 128 -20.76 4.76 2.15
C ASP A 128 -20.64 3.56 3.09
N VAL A 129 -19.72 2.64 2.78
CA VAL A 129 -19.44 1.46 3.61
C VAL A 129 -18.07 1.69 4.24
N GLY A 130 -18.03 1.77 5.57
CA GLY A 130 -16.79 1.83 6.33
C GLY A 130 -16.10 0.46 6.38
N ILE A 131 -15.00 0.36 7.12
CA ILE A 131 -14.28 -0.89 7.32
C ILE A 131 -14.68 -1.45 8.69
N LYS A 132 -15.14 -2.70 8.76
CA LYS A 132 -15.50 -3.31 10.05
C LYS A 132 -14.27 -3.77 10.79
N LYS A 133 -14.37 -3.86 12.11
CA LYS A 133 -13.33 -4.48 12.95
C LYS A 133 -12.98 -5.87 12.42
N GLY A 134 -11.68 -6.10 12.24
CA GLY A 134 -11.14 -7.38 11.76
C GLY A 134 -11.09 -7.53 10.25
N GLU A 135 -11.66 -6.61 9.47
CA GLU A 135 -11.46 -6.59 8.02
C GLU A 135 -10.05 -6.08 7.69
N GLU A 136 -9.46 -6.66 6.64
CA GLU A 136 -8.19 -6.18 6.09
C GLU A 136 -8.38 -4.83 5.39
N ILE A 137 -7.41 -3.94 5.56
CA ILE A 137 -7.35 -2.64 4.93
C ILE A 137 -6.61 -2.81 3.61
N LEU A 138 -7.35 -2.62 2.52
CA LEU A 138 -6.92 -2.91 1.16
C LEU A 138 -7.01 -1.65 0.30
N VAL A 139 -5.93 -1.34 -0.40
CA VAL A 139 -5.83 -0.20 -1.33
C VAL A 139 -5.70 -0.71 -2.77
N SER A 140 -5.59 0.21 -3.73
CA SER A 140 -5.07 -0.13 -5.05
C SER A 140 -3.68 0.48 -5.21
N TYR A 141 -2.67 -0.34 -5.48
CA TYR A 141 -1.30 0.10 -5.75
C TYR A 141 -1.17 0.87 -7.07
N GLY A 142 -2.18 0.80 -7.95
CA GLY A 142 -2.18 1.46 -9.25
C GLY A 142 -1.59 0.61 -10.38
N LYS A 143 -1.80 1.05 -11.63
CA LYS A 143 -1.44 0.26 -12.82
C LYS A 143 0.06 0.14 -13.06
N GLY A 144 0.85 1.16 -12.69
CA GLY A 144 2.31 1.17 -12.86
C GLY A 144 2.98 0.05 -12.06
N PHE A 145 2.63 -0.04 -10.77
CA PHE A 145 3.13 -1.07 -9.85
C PHE A 145 2.94 -2.51 -10.37
N TRP A 146 1.78 -2.79 -10.96
CA TRP A 146 1.46 -4.11 -11.51
C TRP A 146 2.00 -4.34 -12.94
N GLY A 147 2.26 -3.28 -13.69
CA GLY A 147 2.79 -3.37 -15.05
C GLY A 147 4.25 -3.83 -15.06
N GLU A 148 5.05 -3.32 -14.12
CA GLU A 148 6.47 -3.63 -13.98
C GLU A 148 6.69 -5.09 -13.55
N ARG A 149 5.95 -5.58 -12.55
CA ARG A 149 6.05 -6.98 -12.09
C ARG A 149 5.49 -8.02 -13.07
N LYS A 150 4.57 -7.62 -13.95
CA LYS A 150 4.13 -8.49 -15.06
C LYS A 150 5.18 -8.57 -16.17
N ALA A 151 6.01 -7.55 -16.37
CA ALA A 151 7.08 -7.61 -17.35
C ALA A 151 8.20 -8.55 -16.87
N GLU A 152 8.51 -8.52 -15.57
CA GLU A 152 9.48 -9.43 -14.93
C GLU A 152 9.09 -10.91 -15.05
N GLU A 153 7.80 -11.24 -14.92
CA GLU A 153 7.29 -12.61 -15.10
C GLU A 153 7.51 -13.14 -16.54
N TYR A 154 7.49 -12.26 -17.54
CA TYR A 154 7.76 -12.63 -18.95
C TYR A 154 9.25 -12.65 -19.30
N GLU A 155 10.09 -11.85 -18.63
CA GLU A 155 11.54 -11.83 -18.87
C GLU A 155 12.23 -13.08 -18.31
N TYR A 156 11.80 -13.59 -17.14
CA TYR A 156 12.29 -14.86 -16.59
C TYR A 156 11.82 -16.10 -17.38
N ALA A 157 10.63 -16.06 -17.98
CA ALA A 157 10.13 -17.16 -18.81
C ALA A 157 10.93 -17.33 -20.12
N TYR A 158 11.52 -16.26 -20.67
CA TYR A 158 12.34 -16.34 -21.88
C TYR A 158 13.76 -16.87 -21.62
N CYS A 159 14.30 -16.65 -20.43
CA CYS A 159 15.61 -17.18 -20.05
C CYS A 159 15.62 -18.69 -19.78
N ASP A 160 14.47 -19.30 -19.46
CA ASP A 160 14.37 -20.75 -19.16
C ASP A 160 14.18 -21.62 -20.42
N GLU A 161 13.61 -21.08 -21.51
CA GLU A 161 13.44 -21.83 -22.77
C GLU A 161 14.71 -21.88 -23.65
N GLY A 162 15.84 -21.35 -23.18
CA GLY A 162 17.07 -21.19 -23.95
C GLY A 162 18.15 -22.28 -23.80
N VAL A 163 17.93 -23.36 -23.04
CA VAL A 163 18.93 -24.43 -22.87
C VAL A 163 18.44 -25.75 -23.45
N GLY A 164 18.34 -25.78 -24.79
CA GLY A 164 18.04 -26.98 -25.56
C GLY A 164 19.09 -27.24 -26.63
N SER A 165 19.96 -28.23 -26.37
CA SER A 165 20.80 -28.98 -27.29
C SER A 165 21.96 -28.28 -28.03
N GLU A 166 23.18 -28.58 -27.61
CA GLU A 166 24.21 -29.00 -28.56
C GLU A 166 24.95 -30.19 -27.96
N ALA A 167 24.73 -31.35 -28.59
CA ALA A 167 25.36 -32.61 -28.29
C ALA A 167 26.41 -32.92 -29.37
N ALA A 168 27.44 -33.63 -28.92
CA ALA A 168 28.36 -34.47 -29.69
C ALA A 168 29.45 -33.77 -30.51
N SER A 169 30.69 -33.93 -30.03
CA SER A 169 31.76 -34.55 -30.82
C SER A 169 32.54 -35.54 -29.97
#